data_AF-A0A2N4S553-F1
#
_entry.id   AF-A0A2N4S553-F1
#
_cell.length_a   1.000
_cell.length_b   1.000
_cell.length_c   1.000
_cell.angle_alpha   90.00
_cell.angle_beta   90.00
_cell.angle_gamma   90.00
#
_symmetry.space_group_name_H-M   'P 1'
#
loop_
_entity.id
_entity.type
_entity.pdbx_description
1 polymer ?
#
loop_
_entity_poly.entity_id
_entity_poly.type
_entity_poly.pdbx_seq_one_letter_code
_entity_poly.pdbx_strand_id
1 'polypeptide(L)' 'MDTIIGPNHSEAILTITERKTNYLMIQKLPKGRDSEELAKEVFKILLPFKDKLKTITTDNGSEFAAHELIMRISS' A
#
# COMPACT_ATOMS: atom_id res chain seq x y z
N MET A 1 -6.11 -0.57 -3.09
CA MET A 1 -4.66 -0.29 -3.14
C MET A 1 -4.15 -1.21 -4.21
N ASP A 2 -3.27 -0.69 -5.04
CA ASP A 2 -2.86 -1.36 -6.25
C ASP A 2 -1.36 -1.10 -6.46
N THR A 3 -0.74 -1.91 -7.29
CA THR A 3 0.64 -1.67 -7.73
C THR A 3 0.71 -1.53 -9.25
N ILE A 4 1.48 -0.54 -9.70
CA ILE A 4 1.89 -0.41 -11.09
C ILE A 4 3.27 -1.05 -11.20
N ILE A 5 3.38 -2.06 -12.06
CA ILE A 5 4.60 -2.83 -12.23
C ILE A 5 5.33 -2.40 -13.50
N GLY A 6 6.61 -2.05 -13.35
CA GLY A 6 7.48 -1.68 -14.46
C GLY A 6 7.93 -2.89 -15.30
N PRO A 7 8.57 -2.65 -16.44
CA PRO A 7 9.09 -3.71 -17.30
C PRO A 7 9.98 -4.70 -16.55
N ASN A 8 9.93 -5.98 -16.90
CA ASN A 8 10.72 -7.05 -16.27
C ASN A 8 10.55 -7.18 -14.74
N HIS A 9 9.46 -6.64 -14.16
CA HIS A 9 9.19 -6.65 -12.72
C HIS A 9 10.29 -5.99 -11.86
N SER A 10 11.14 -5.14 -12.46
CA SER A 10 12.28 -4.51 -11.76
C SER A 10 11.90 -3.29 -10.93
N GLU A 11 10.78 -2.64 -11.26
CA GLU A 11 10.28 -1.45 -10.58
C GLU A 11 8.82 -1.65 -10.21
N ALA A 12 8.40 -1.05 -9.08
CA ALA A 12 7.01 -1.03 -8.67
C ALA A 12 6.65 0.34 -8.10
N ILE A 13 5.40 0.74 -8.30
CA ILE A 13 4.81 1.94 -7.73
C ILE A 13 3.54 1.51 -7.00
N LEU A 14 3.40 1.92 -5.74
CA LEU A 14 2.20 1.77 -4.95
C LEU A 14 1.24 2.91 -5.24
N THR A 15 -0.03 2.59 -5.42
CA THR A 15 -1.11 3.57 -5.53
C THR A 15 -2.19 3.29 -4.48
N ILE A 16 -2.53 4.30 -3.69
CA ILE A 16 -3.59 4.25 -2.68
C ILE A 16 -4.61 5.34 -2.98
N THR A 17 -5.87 4.94 -3.16
CA THR A 17 -6.99 5.86 -3.38
C THR A 17 -7.92 5.86 -2.18
N GLU A 18 -8.13 7.02 -1.57
CA GLU A 18 -9.24 7.23 -0.63
C GLU A 18 -10.53 7.40 -1.42
N ARG A 19 -11.47 6.46 -1.27
CA ARG A 19 -12.63 6.33 -2.18
C ARG A 19 -13.67 7.45 -2.04
N LYS A 20 -13.78 8.12 -0.89
CA LYS A 20 -14.79 9.17 -0.67
C LYS A 20 -14.43 10.48 -1.38
N THR A 21 -13.15 10.83 -1.36
CA THR A 21 -12.63 12.10 -1.90
C THR A 21 -11.86 11.92 -3.21
N ASN A 22 -11.62 10.68 -3.64
CA ASN A 22 -10.70 10.34 -4.73
C ASN A 22 -9.28 10.88 -4.51
N TYR A 23 -8.88 11.04 -3.25
CA TYR A 23 -7.52 11.46 -2.92
C TYR A 23 -6.54 10.32 -3.23
N LEU A 24 -5.65 10.57 -4.18
CA LEU A 24 -4.68 9.61 -4.70
C LEU A 24 -3.30 9.86 -4.10
N MET A 25 -2.73 8.83 -3.48
CA MET A 25 -1.36 8.79 -3.00
C MET A 25 -0.55 7.82 -3.86
N ILE A 26 0.63 8.25 -4.31
CA ILE A 26 1.51 7.49 -5.20
C ILE A 26 2.90 7.45 -4.57
N GLN A 27 3.47 6.25 -4.43
CA GLN A 27 4.80 6.05 -3.86
C GLN A 27 5.60 5.07 -4.69
N LYS A 28 6.83 5.44 -5.11
CA LYS A 28 7.75 4.48 -5.72
C LYS A 28 8.20 3.48 -4.65
N LEU A 29 8.21 2.19 -5.00
CA LEU A 29 8.67 1.11 -4.13
C LEU A 29 10.13 0.75 -4.51
N PRO A 30 11.14 1.25 -3.77
CA PRO A 30 12.56 1.01 -4.10
C PRO A 30 12.97 -0.46 -3.95
N LYS A 31 12.19 -1.25 -3.21
CA LYS A 31 12.37 -2.69 -3.01
C LYS A 31 11.43 -3.54 -3.88
N GLY A 32 10.77 -2.92 -4.86
CA GLY A 32 9.87 -3.62 -5.77
C GLY A 32 8.64 -4.18 -5.04
N ARG A 33 8.32 -5.44 -5.33
CA ARG A 33 7.12 -6.15 -4.87
C ARG A 33 7.32 -6.95 -3.57
N ASP A 34 8.40 -6.69 -2.84
CA ASP A 34 8.60 -7.30 -1.53
C ASP A 34 7.46 -6.90 -0.59
N SER A 35 6.74 -7.89 -0.06
CA SER A 35 5.48 -7.66 0.62
C SER A 35 5.65 -7.02 2.01
N GLU A 36 6.75 -7.33 2.70
CA GLU A 36 7.06 -6.70 3.99
C GLU A 36 7.48 -5.25 3.83
N GLU A 37 8.34 -4.97 2.85
CA GLU A 37 8.75 -3.60 2.53
C GLU A 37 7.57 -2.76 2.04
N LEU A 38 6.70 -3.33 1.20
CA LEU A 38 5.45 -2.67 0.79
C LEU A 38 4.59 -2.35 2.01
N ALA A 39 4.38 -3.31 2.92
CA ALA A 39 3.55 -3.09 4.10
C ALA A 39 4.11 -1.97 5.01
N LYS A 40 5.44 -1.88 5.16
CA LYS A 40 6.10 -0.77 5.89
C LYS A 40 5.86 0.57 5.22
N GLU A 41 5.94 0.65 3.90
CA GLU A 41 5.65 1.88 3.15
C GLU A 41 4.17 2.29 3.27
N VAL A 42 3.24 1.34 3.14
CA VAL A 42 1.81 1.59 3.39
C VAL A 42 1.59 2.12 4.82
N PHE A 43 2.23 1.50 5.81
CA PHE A 43 2.16 1.94 7.20
C PHE A 43 2.58 3.41 7.36
N LYS A 44 3.73 3.80 6.79
CA LYS A 44 4.23 5.18 6.84
C LYS A 44 3.27 6.16 6.18
N ILE A 45 2.73 5.83 5.00
CA ILE A 45 1.82 6.70 4.24
C ILE A 45 0.51 6.90 4.98
N LEU A 46 -0.02 5.85 5.60
CA LEU A 46 -1.33 5.85 6.22
C LEU A 46 -1.35 6.25 7.69
N LEU A 47 -0.21 6.20 8.39
CA LEU A 47 -0.11 6.57 9.80
C LEU A 47 -0.70 7.97 10.12
N PRO A 48 -0.47 9.03 9.31
CA PRO A 48 -1.08 10.35 9.53
C PRO A 48 -2.61 10.37 9.43
N PHE A 49 -3.20 9.33 8.84
CA PHE A 49 -4.65 9.20 8.62
C PHE A 49 -5.29 8.16 9.54
N LYS A 50 -4.54 7.55 10.48
CA LYS A 50 -4.98 6.45 11.34
C LYS A 50 -6.40 6.61 11.88
N ASP A 51 -6.71 7.76 12.48
CA ASP A 51 -8.02 8.01 13.11
C ASP A 51 -9.20 8.14 12.13
N LYS A 52 -8.90 8.25 10.82
CA LYS A 52 -9.88 8.38 9.74
C LYS A 52 -10.01 7.09 8.93
N LEU A 53 -9.11 6.12 9.11
CA LEU A 53 -9.15 4.84 8.40
C LEU A 53 -10.29 3.99 8.93
N LYS A 54 -11.17 3.55 8.03
CA LYS A 54 -12.28 2.65 8.35
C LYS A 54 -12.03 1.24 7.83
N THR A 55 -11.63 1.15 6.57
CA THR A 55 -11.33 -0.11 5.89
C THR A 55 -10.16 0.09 4.96
N ILE A 56 -9.32 -0.93 4.86
CA ILE A 56 -8.24 -1.03 3.88
C ILE A 56 -8.60 -2.21 2.97
N THR A 57 -8.53 -1.99 1.66
CA THR A 57 -8.80 -3.03 0.66
C THR A 57 -7.66 -3.09 -0.34
N THR A 58 -7.05 -4.26 -0.46
CA THR A 58 -6.07 -4.63 -1.49
C THR A 58 -6.67 -5.77 -2.31
N ASP A 59 -6.09 -6.07 -3.48
CA ASP A 59 -6.32 -7.37 -4.11
C ASP A 59 -5.52 -8.48 -3.39
N ASN A 60 -5.63 -9.71 -3.88
CA ASN A 60 -4.85 -10.86 -3.38
C ASN A 60 -3.48 -10.99 -4.08
N GLY A 61 -2.92 -9.89 -4.58
CA GLY A 61 -1.59 -9.86 -5.16
C GLY A 61 -0.52 -10.31 -4.16
N SER A 62 0.50 -11.03 -4.62
CA SER A 62 1.59 -11.55 -3.78
C SER A 62 2.33 -10.46 -3.00
N GLU A 63 2.39 -9.25 -3.55
CA GLU A 63 2.96 -8.05 -2.91
C GLU A 63 2.19 -7.59 -1.67
N PHE A 64 0.94 -8.05 -1.47
CA PHE A 64 0.12 -7.76 -0.29
C PHE A 64 0.04 -8.96 0.67
N ALA A 65 0.87 -9.98 0.50
CA ALA A 65 0.88 -11.16 1.39
C ALA A 65 1.11 -10.79 2.87
N ALA A 66 1.84 -9.71 3.15
CA ALA A 66 2.08 -9.20 4.50
C ALA A 66 1.02 -8.19 4.99
N HIS A 67 -0.21 -8.24 4.46
CA HIS A 67 -1.31 -7.31 4.80
C HIS A 67 -1.63 -7.23 6.30
N GLU A 68 -1.36 -8.27 7.08
CA GLU A 68 -1.50 -8.25 8.55
C GLU A 68 -0.67 -7.13 9.20
N LEU A 69 0.50 -6.79 8.64
CA LEU A 69 1.31 -5.66 9.12
C LEU A 69 0.63 -4.31 8.83
N ILE A 70 -0.12 -4.23 7.72
CA ILE A 70 -0.90 -3.04 7.34
C ILE A 70 -2.09 -2.87 8.30
N MET A 71 -2.75 -3.96 8.70
CA MET A 71 -3.91 -3.91 9.60
C MET A 71 -3.60 -3.37 11.00
N ARG A 72 -2.33 -3.44 11.43
CA ARG A 72 -1.85 -2.87 12.69
C ARG A 72 -1.94 -1.35 12.76
N ILE A 73 -2.13 -0.66 11.63
CA ILE A 73 -2.30 0.81 11.60
C ILE A 73 -3.60 1.19 12.31
N SER A 74 -4.68 0.44 12.08
CA SER A 74 -6.01 0.68 12.64
C SER A 74 -6.21 0.13 14.06
N SER A 75 -5.21 -0.58 14.60
CA SER A 75 -5.18 -1.09 15.99
C SER A 75 -4.73 0.00 16.96
#